data_AF-A0A3S1AQK4-F1
#
_entry.id   AF-A0A3S1AQK4-F1
#
_cell.length_a   1.000
_cell.length_b   1.000
_cell.length_c   1.000
_cell.angle_alpha   90.00
_cell.angle_beta   90.00
_cell.angle_gamma   90.00
#
_symmetry.space_group_name_H-M   'P 1'
#
loop_
_entity.id
_entity.type
_entity.pdbx_description
1 polymer ?
#
loop_
_entity_poly.entity_id
_entity_poly.type
_entity_poly.pdbx_seq_one_letter_code
_entity_poly.pdbx_strand_id
1 'polypeptide(L)'
;MALAPDESYVLVADQYRYRIKRYWLKGASSGKEDIFADNLPGFVHNIYIDDKNTLWAAFNSPRADIIPHNNPWLKAQLAFATCKFTGARCSTR
;
A
#
# COMPACT_ATOMS: atom_id res chain seq x y z
N MET A 1 5.75 -3.81 -5.05
CA MET A 1 6.54 -3.73 -3.79
C MET A 1 7.94 -3.27 -4.17
N ALA A 2 8.61 -2.48 -3.33
CA ALA A 2 9.95 -1.97 -3.61
C ALA A 2 10.84 -2.06 -2.36
N LEU A 3 12.08 -2.52 -2.52
CA LEU A 3 13.08 -2.57 -1.45
C LEU A 3 13.86 -1.26 -1.45
N ALA A 4 14.13 -0.69 -0.28
CA ALA A 4 15.02 0.45 -0.15
C ALA A 4 16.44 0.11 -0.64
N PRO A 5 17.20 1.04 -1.23
CA PRO A 5 18.57 0.76 -1.70
C PRO A 5 19.52 0.26 -0.61
N ASP A 6 19.32 0.67 0.64
CA ASP A 6 20.06 0.22 1.82
C ASP A 6 19.46 -1.03 2.51
N GLU A 7 18.39 -1.56 1.92
CA GLU A 7 17.56 -2.66 2.42
C GLU A 7 17.05 -2.44 3.86
N SER A 8 16.93 -1.18 4.30
CA SER A 8 16.46 -0.86 5.64
C SER A 8 14.94 -1.02 5.78
N TYR A 9 14.20 -0.92 4.67
CA TYR A 9 12.75 -1.09 4.64
C TYR A 9 12.24 -1.60 3.28
N VAL A 10 11.00 -2.10 3.27
CA VAL A 10 10.24 -2.45 2.06
C VAL A 10 8.96 -1.64 1.99
N LEU A 11 8.66 -1.08 0.82
CA LEU A 11 7.39 -0.46 0.50
C LEU A 11 6.43 -1.46 -0.14
N VAL A 12 5.20 -1.46 0.34
CA VAL A 12 4.11 -2.31 -0.16
C VAL A 12 2.92 -1.43 -0.51
N ALA A 13 2.44 -1.54 -1.74
CA ALA A 13 1.24 -0.87 -2.20
C ALA A 13 -0.01 -1.60 -1.68
N ASP A 14 -0.82 -0.93 -0.87
CA ASP A 14 -2.13 -1.40 -0.40
C ASP A 14 -3.22 -0.77 -1.27
N GLN A 15 -3.43 -1.42 -2.43
CA GLN A 15 -4.23 -0.88 -3.54
C GLN A 15 -5.65 -0.49 -3.12
N TYR A 16 -6.33 -1.38 -2.39
CA TYR A 16 -7.72 -1.20 -1.98
C TYR A 16 -7.90 -0.19 -0.84
N ARG A 17 -6.81 0.24 -0.20
CA ARG A 17 -6.82 1.31 0.77
C ARG A 17 -6.19 2.60 0.25
N TYR A 18 -5.83 2.65 -1.04
CA TYR A 18 -5.21 3.82 -1.67
C TYR A 18 -4.01 4.36 -0.88
N ARG A 19 -3.12 3.47 -0.44
CA ARG A 19 -1.95 3.84 0.38
C ARG A 19 -0.74 2.95 0.10
N ILE A 20 0.42 3.39 0.56
CA ILE A 20 1.68 2.66 0.56
C ILE A 20 2.11 2.49 2.02
N LYS A 21 2.30 1.24 2.44
CA LYS A 21 2.88 0.90 3.74
C LYS A 21 4.39 0.75 3.60
N ARG A 22 5.10 1.07 4.67
CA ARG A 22 6.53 0.78 4.83
C ARG A 22 6.73 -0.20 5.97
N TYR A 23 7.52 -1.23 5.70
CA TYR A 23 7.93 -2.25 6.65
C TYR A 23 9.41 -2.07 6.94
N TRP A 24 9.76 -1.80 8.19
CA TRP A 24 11.14 -1.65 8.61
C TRP A 24 11.80 -3.01 8.78
N LEU A 25 12.91 -3.24 8.07
CA LEU A 25 13.70 -4.47 8.13
C LEU A 25 14.89 -4.34 9.09
N LYS A 26 15.49 -3.15 9.19
CA LYS A 26 16.69 -2.88 10.00
C LYS A 26 16.45 -1.74 11.01
N GLY A 27 17.35 -1.62 11.99
CA GLY A 27 17.35 -0.54 12.98
C GLY A 27 16.35 -0.72 14.14
N ALA A 28 16.21 0.31 14.97
CA ALA A 28 15.39 0.28 16.19
C ALA A 28 13.88 0.06 15.94
N SER A 29 13.44 0.32 14.70
CA SER A 29 12.06 0.12 14.25
C SER A 29 11.84 -1.20 13.52
N SER A 30 12.86 -2.07 13.42
CA SER A 30 12.75 -3.36 12.72
C SER A 30 11.55 -4.17 13.21
N GLY A 31 10.80 -4.74 12.26
CA GLY A 31 9.57 -5.48 12.52
C GLY A 31 8.31 -4.61 12.65
N LYS A 32 8.44 -3.28 12.65
CA LYS A 32 7.28 -2.36 12.65
C LYS A 32 6.89 -1.96 11.23
N GLU A 33 5.63 -1.58 11.08
CA GLU A 33 5.09 -0.97 9.86
C GLU A 33 4.55 0.44 10.14
N ASP A 34 4.62 1.31 9.15
CA ASP A 34 3.97 2.62 9.14
C ASP A 34 3.36 2.95 7.77
N ILE A 35 2.59 4.04 7.70
CA ILE A 35 2.04 4.56 6.44
C ILE A 35 3.07 5.51 5.84
N PHE A 36 3.64 5.12 4.69
CA PHE A 36 4.60 5.94 3.96
C PHE A 36 3.90 7.05 3.15
N ALA A 37 2.82 6.68 2.47
CA ALA A 37 1.98 7.60 1.72
C ALA A 37 0.52 7.12 1.81
N ASP A 38 -0.39 8.05 2.03
CA ASP A 38 -1.84 7.78 2.12
C ASP A 38 -2.60 8.60 1.07
N ASN A 39 -3.90 8.32 0.96
CA ASN A 39 -4.83 9.09 0.13
C ASN A 39 -4.38 9.20 -1.34
N LEU A 40 -3.86 8.11 -1.89
CA LEU A 40 -3.35 8.06 -3.25
C LEU A 40 -4.44 8.41 -4.29
N PRO A 41 -4.04 8.99 -5.43
CA PRO A 41 -4.96 9.46 -6.46
C PRO A 41 -5.58 8.32 -7.29
N GLY A 42 -5.22 7.06 -7.02
CA GLY A 42 -5.63 5.93 -7.85
C GLY A 42 -5.14 4.57 -7.37
N PHE A 43 -5.52 3.52 -8.11
CA PHE A 43 -5.03 2.17 -7.88
C PHE A 43 -3.56 2.06 -8.28
N VAL A 44 -2.69 1.96 -7.26
CA VAL A 44 -1.25 1.83 -7.46
C VAL A 44 -0.88 0.38 -7.76
N HIS A 45 -0.46 0.09 -8.98
CA HIS A 45 -0.11 -1.29 -9.36
C HIS A 45 1.37 -1.62 -9.23
N ASN A 46 2.23 -0.66 -9.55
CA ASN A 46 3.66 -0.85 -9.51
C ASN A 46 4.34 0.29 -8.76
N ILE A 47 5.37 -0.04 -7.99
CA ILE A 47 6.20 0.92 -7.27
C ILE A 47 7.67 0.51 -7.40
N TYR A 48 8.55 1.49 -7.54
CA TYR A 48 9.99 1.32 -7.71
C TYR A 48 10.72 2.45 -7.00
N ILE A 49 11.89 2.17 -6.42
CA ILE A 49 12.75 3.19 -5.82
C ILE A 49 14.01 3.27 -6.68
N ASP A 50 14.36 4.48 -7.13
CA ASP A 50 15.59 4.70 -7.88
C ASP A 50 16.82 4.85 -6.97
N ASP A 51 18.00 4.89 -7.58
CA ASP A 51 19.28 5.00 -6.86
C ASP A 51 19.45 6.33 -6.11
N LYS A 52 18.59 7.32 -6.39
CA LYS A 52 18.53 8.61 -5.68
C LYS A 52 17.50 8.58 -4.55
N ASN A 53 16.99 7.41 -4.20
CA ASN A 53 15.98 7.17 -3.17
C ASN A 53 14.64 7.86 -3.48
N THR A 54 14.30 7.99 -4.76
CA THR A 54 13.02 8.54 -5.24
C THR A 54 12.02 7.41 -5.47
N LEU A 55 10.84 7.51 -4.88
CA LEU A 55 9.74 6.59 -5.14
C LEU A 55 8.97 6.96 -6.42
N TRP A 56 8.93 6.03 -7.35
CA TRP A 56 8.10 6.07 -8.55
C TRP A 56 6.91 5.14 -8.37
N ALA A 57 5.69 5.63 -8.63
CA ALA A 57 4.45 4.86 -8.51
C ALA A 57 3.62 4.97 -9.78
N ALA A 58 3.19 3.83 -10.33
CA ALA A 58 2.33 3.76 -11.50
C ALA A 58 0.88 3.50 -11.08
N PHE A 59 -0.03 4.34 -11.58
CA PHE A 59 -1.47 4.25 -11.36
C PHE A 59 -2.17 3.74 -12.62
N ASN A 60 -3.00 2.72 -12.50
CA ASN A 60 -3.76 2.17 -13.64
C ASN A 60 -5.14 2.85 -13.83
N SER A 61 -5.68 3.46 -12.78
CA SER A 61 -6.94 4.18 -12.81
C SER A 61 -6.96 5.30 -11.77
N PRO A 62 -7.74 6.36 -11.99
CA PRO A 62 -8.06 7.32 -10.95
C PRO A 62 -8.73 6.63 -9.77
N ARG A 63 -8.71 7.28 -8.62
CA ARG A 63 -9.44 6.83 -7.44
C ARG A 63 -10.92 6.82 -7.80
N ALA A 64 -11.44 5.63 -7.93
CA ALA A 64 -12.87 5.43 -7.97
C ALA A 64 -13.35 5.39 -6.52
N ASP A 65 -14.39 6.15 -6.18
CA ASP A 65 -15.06 6.05 -4.89
C ASP A 65 -15.91 4.78 -4.80
N ILE A 66 -15.30 3.62 -5.11
CA ILE A 66 -15.95 2.30 -5.03
C ILE A 66 -16.29 1.94 -3.57
N ILE A 67 -15.71 2.65 -2.60
CA ILE A 67 -15.97 2.51 -1.17
C ILE A 67 -16.09 3.91 -0.53
N PRO A 68 -17.22 4.62 -0.71
CA PRO A 68 -17.44 5.89 -0.04
C PRO A 68 -17.97 5.59 1.36
N HIS A 69 -17.08 5.47 2.34
CA HIS A 69 -17.51 5.38 3.72
C HIS A 69 -16.48 5.97 4.67
N ASN A 70 -16.88 6.89 5.55
CA ASN A 70 -15.94 7.60 6.42
C ASN A 70 -15.42 6.77 7.60
N ASN A 71 -16.04 5.65 7.98
CA ASN A 71 -15.55 4.84 9.08
C ASN A 71 -14.46 3.82 8.63
N PRO A 72 -13.26 3.82 9.26
CA PRO A 72 -12.09 3.02 8.86
C PRO A 72 -12.31 1.51 8.91
N TRP A 73 -13.12 1.02 9.84
CA TRP A 73 -13.39 -0.40 9.99
C TRP A 73 -14.16 -0.94 8.79
N LEU A 74 -15.21 -0.24 8.34
CA LEU A 74 -15.97 -0.67 7.17
C LEU A 74 -15.15 -0.54 5.88
N LYS A 75 -14.30 0.49 5.75
CA LYS A 75 -13.32 0.56 4.64
C LYS A 75 -12.44 -0.69 4.61
N ALA A 76 -11.97 -1.15 5.77
CA ALA A 76 -11.16 -2.37 5.85
C ALA A 76 -11.94 -3.63 5.47
N GLN A 77 -13.21 -3.75 5.89
CA GLN A 77 -14.05 -4.90 5.53
C GLN A 77 -14.40 -4.90 4.03
N LEU A 78 -14.74 -3.74 3.45
CA LEU A 78 -15.07 -3.62 2.04
C LEU A 78 -13.85 -3.84 1.16
N ALA A 79 -12.69 -3.27 1.51
CA ALA A 79 -11.43 -3.55 0.83
C ALA A 79 -11.11 -5.06 0.84
N PHE A 80 -11.33 -5.73 1.96
CA PHE A 80 -11.13 -7.17 2.10
C PHE A 80 -12.14 -8.00 1.28
N ALA A 81 -13.41 -7.60 1.28
CA ALA A 81 -14.47 -8.26 0.52
C ALA A 81 -14.24 -8.14 -0.99
N THR A 82 -13.97 -6.93 -1.50
CA THR A 82 -13.66 -6.68 -2.91
C THR A 82 -12.45 -7.48 -3.36
N CYS A 83 -11.39 -7.51 -2.54
CA CYS A 83 -10.20 -8.31 -2.80
C CYS A 83 -10.50 -9.82 -2.95
N LYS A 84 -11.38 -10.37 -2.10
CA LYS A 84 -11.85 -11.77 -2.20
C LYS A 84 -12.66 -12.03 -3.48
N PHE A 85 -13.54 -11.12 -3.88
CA PHE A 85 -14.32 -11.25 -5.12
C PHE A 85 -13.44 -11.31 -6.36
N THR A 86 -12.30 -10.60 -6.36
CA THR A 86 -11.32 -10.62 -7.46
C THR A 86 -10.33 -11.79 -7.42
N GLY A 87 -10.45 -12.71 -6.45
CA GLY A 87 -9.53 -13.86 -6.32
C GLY A 87 -8.11 -13.48 -5.86
N ALA A 88 -7.91 -12.26 -5.36
CA ALA A 88 -6.62 -11.82 -4.85
C ALA A 88 -6.37 -12.37 -3.43
N ARG A 89 -5.13 -12.75 -3.13
CA ARG A 89 -4.73 -13.38 -1.86
C ARG A 89 -4.65 -12.31 -0.76
N CYS A 90 -5.79 -11.93 -0.19
CA CYS A 90 -5.85 -10.96 0.91
C CYS A 90 -5.54 -11.59 2.28
N SER A 91 -4.59 -10.98 3.01
CA SER A 91 -4.24 -11.35 4.39
C SER A 91 -5.10 -10.56 5.39
N THR A 92 -5.55 -11.22 6.46
CA THR A 92 -6.37 -10.64 7.54
C THR A 92 -5.57 -10.01 8.68
N ARG A 93 -4.27 -9.76 8.52
CA ARG A 93 -3.44 -9.08 9.52
C ARG A 93 -3.20 -7.62 9.17
#